data_AF-B7G3D6-F1
#
_entry.id   AF-B7G3D6-F1
#
_cell.length_a   1.000
_cell.length_b   1.000
_cell.length_c   1.000
_cell.angle_alpha   90.00
_cell.angle_beta   90.00
_cell.angle_gamma   90.00
#
_symmetry.space_group_name_H-M   'P 1'
#
loop_
_entity.id
_entity.type
_entity.pdbx_description
1 polymer ?
#
loop_
_entity_poly.entity_id
_entity_poly.type
_entity_poly.pdbx_seq_one_letter_code
_entity_poly.pdbx_strand_id
1 'polypeptide(L)'
;MHALSLLSSVLAVGSSLLAVSPVESFSPRLAFGQRHRPGTASLVQQRRVPPSATSHNSRQYREHVILAMTSSSSASTGSFELPEDGPPESSGSDNSNGRGISSSELRQVSEARQRRLQEEEERLSRFVFGDDLHKLRQQVLSLRQSLQESRLIGAHERTRELEQAILFAQNLDAEFVYIVALEKAARAAKDGDIASAEQYRKEARYARNALPQFNLDGLWVGKYGSHGFEMVNVTYVGDTLVAYKVTGDQNVPKGEVSFTVDLSLDAAASKGPTVAGGLEPIQLGKKAAAQWGSQYLQRFAGQGQVASKGYRNAQWLEGQLILVSQYFSFAWLPISHQVFFGRPSAELTLKLLRQDRQSGRSPLADDNDAATRQYLERCLEETILLEDEMEINNEGFFASHNQEDYYTQSGCFE
;
A
#
# COMPACT_ATOMS: atom_id res chain seq x y z
N MET A 1 55.52 -28.81 10.21
CA MET A 1 54.47 -29.71 10.73
C MET A 1 53.18 -29.23 10.06
N HIS A 2 52.66 -29.95 9.06
CA HIS A 2 51.64 -31.01 9.18
C HIS A 2 50.31 -30.48 9.76
N ALA A 3 49.13 -30.75 9.17
CA ALA A 3 48.79 -31.76 8.16
C ALA A 3 48.18 -31.20 6.86
N LEU A 4 47.99 -32.09 5.87
CA LEU A 4 47.45 -31.81 4.53
C LEU A 4 46.70 -33.07 4.03
N SER A 5 45.74 -32.86 3.12
CA SER A 5 45.11 -33.89 2.24
C SER A 5 44.07 -34.86 2.85
N LEU A 6 43.39 -35.56 1.92
CA LEU A 6 42.29 -36.54 2.03
C LEU A 6 40.90 -35.93 2.34
N LEU A 7 39.83 -36.21 1.58
CA LEU A 7 39.56 -37.23 0.54
C LEU A 7 38.76 -36.66 -0.66
N SER A 8 38.65 -37.43 -1.76
CA SER A 8 37.87 -37.09 -2.97
C SER A 8 37.32 -38.35 -3.67
N SER A 9 36.21 -38.20 -4.43
CA SER A 9 35.51 -39.20 -5.27
C SER A 9 34.82 -40.35 -4.48
N VAL A 10 33.58 -40.77 -4.75
CA VAL A 10 33.04 -41.76 -5.74
C VAL A 10 31.59 -42.05 -5.25
N LEU A 11 30.43 -42.10 -5.93
CA LEU A 11 29.83 -41.87 -7.28
C LEU A 11 28.49 -41.08 -7.04
N ALA A 12 27.70 -40.49 -7.95
CA ALA A 12 27.42 -40.65 -9.40
C ALA A 12 26.40 -41.74 -9.81
N VAL A 13 25.10 -41.54 -9.51
CA VAL A 13 23.92 -42.28 -10.06
C VAL A 13 22.74 -41.31 -10.26
N GLY A 14 21.90 -41.50 -11.30
CA GLY A 14 20.47 -41.17 -11.19
C GLY A 14 19.87 -39.95 -11.92
N SER A 15 20.29 -39.61 -13.15
CA SER A 15 19.57 -38.61 -13.97
C SER A 15 18.24 -39.13 -14.53
N SER A 16 17.15 -39.06 -13.74
CA SER A 16 15.79 -39.38 -14.21
C SER A 16 15.07 -38.15 -14.78
N LEU A 17 15.08 -38.02 -16.10
CA LEU A 17 14.27 -37.06 -16.85
C LEU A 17 12.78 -37.46 -16.79
N LEU A 18 12.00 -36.84 -15.90
CA LEU A 18 10.54 -36.84 -15.99
C LEU A 18 10.10 -35.86 -17.09
N ALA A 19 9.97 -36.38 -18.31
CA ALA A 19 9.36 -35.66 -19.41
C ALA A 19 7.86 -35.42 -19.12
N VAL A 20 7.51 -34.18 -18.77
CA VAL A 20 6.11 -33.77 -18.64
C VAL A 20 5.53 -33.60 -20.05
N SER A 21 4.64 -34.51 -20.45
CA SER A 21 3.94 -34.44 -21.73
C SER A 21 3.17 -33.11 -21.85
N PRO A 22 3.18 -32.46 -23.03
CA PRO A 22 2.35 -31.28 -23.25
C PRO A 22 0.86 -31.65 -23.19
N VAL A 23 0.06 -30.84 -22.50
CA VAL A 23 -1.40 -30.99 -22.46
C VAL A 23 -1.96 -30.70 -23.86
N GLU A 24 -2.74 -31.63 -24.40
CA GLU A 24 -3.33 -31.49 -25.73
C GLU A 24 -4.28 -30.29 -25.81
N SER A 25 -4.02 -29.40 -26.76
CA SER A 25 -4.86 -28.22 -27.02
C SER A 25 -6.17 -28.63 -27.69
N PHE A 26 -7.23 -28.84 -26.89
CA PHE A 26 -8.58 -29.12 -27.37
C PHE A 26 -9.17 -27.93 -28.16
N SER A 27 -8.93 -27.90 -29.47
CA SER A 27 -9.59 -26.95 -30.39
C SER A 27 -10.92 -27.52 -30.90
N PRO A 28 -12.07 -26.87 -30.61
CA PRO A 28 -13.35 -27.31 -31.15
C PRO A 28 -13.42 -27.03 -32.66
N ARG A 29 -13.43 -28.08 -33.49
CA ARG A 29 -13.67 -27.97 -34.93
C ARG A 29 -15.10 -27.47 -35.20
N LEU A 30 -15.24 -26.21 -35.61
CA LEU A 30 -16.49 -25.70 -36.18
C LEU A 30 -16.75 -26.34 -37.55
N ALA A 31 -17.63 -27.35 -37.58
CA ALA A 31 -18.10 -27.94 -38.82
C ALA A 31 -19.13 -27.01 -39.51
N PHE A 32 -18.78 -26.51 -40.70
CA PHE A 32 -19.66 -25.63 -41.49
C PHE A 32 -20.83 -26.40 -42.10
N GLY A 33 -21.93 -26.54 -41.34
CA GLY A 33 -23.18 -27.13 -41.80
C GLY A 33 -24.11 -26.10 -42.46
N GLN A 34 -24.10 -26.00 -43.79
CA GLN A 34 -25.16 -25.29 -44.51
C GLN A 34 -26.50 -26.05 -44.39
N ARG A 35 -27.59 -25.36 -44.01
CA ARG A 35 -28.95 -25.68 -44.50
C ARG A 35 -29.97 -24.55 -44.27
N HIS A 36 -30.99 -24.57 -45.13
CA HIS A 36 -32.02 -23.57 -45.43
C HIS A 36 -32.75 -22.85 -44.28
N ARG A 37 -33.17 -21.60 -44.56
CA ARG A 37 -34.37 -20.96 -43.98
C ARG A 37 -35.62 -21.77 -44.37
N PRO A 38 -36.68 -21.83 -43.54
CA PRO A 38 -37.76 -20.84 -43.68
C PRO A 38 -38.43 -20.46 -42.34
N GLY A 39 -39.47 -19.62 -42.40
CA GLY A 39 -40.49 -19.53 -41.33
C GLY A 39 -40.50 -18.24 -40.52
N THR A 40 -41.29 -17.25 -40.96
CA THR A 40 -41.73 -16.13 -40.12
C THR A 40 -42.87 -16.57 -39.21
N ALA A 41 -42.74 -16.41 -37.89
CA ALA A 41 -43.84 -16.50 -36.94
C ALA A 41 -43.69 -15.42 -35.86
N SER A 42 -44.76 -14.66 -35.61
CA SER A 42 -44.82 -13.68 -34.53
C SER A 42 -45.45 -14.33 -33.30
N LEU A 43 -44.86 -14.14 -32.12
CA LEU A 43 -45.59 -14.30 -30.86
C LEU A 43 -45.06 -13.34 -29.79
N VAL A 44 -45.97 -12.55 -29.23
CA VAL A 44 -45.73 -11.69 -28.07
C VAL A 44 -45.84 -12.53 -26.80
N GLN A 45 -44.83 -12.49 -25.93
CA GLN A 45 -45.05 -12.79 -24.51
C GLN A 45 -44.08 -12.04 -23.60
N GLN A 46 -44.65 -11.21 -22.73
CA GLN A 46 -43.93 -10.56 -21.63
C GLN A 46 -43.51 -11.62 -20.61
N ARG A 47 -42.27 -11.53 -20.11
CA ARG A 47 -41.87 -12.19 -18.86
C ARG A 47 -41.43 -11.14 -17.84
N ARG A 48 -41.87 -11.33 -16.59
CA ARG A 48 -41.63 -10.40 -15.49
C ARG A 48 -40.19 -10.51 -15.00
N VAL A 49 -39.58 -9.36 -14.71
CA VAL A 49 -38.33 -9.28 -13.94
C VAL A 49 -38.68 -9.40 -12.45
N PRO A 50 -38.07 -10.32 -11.68
CA PRO A 50 -38.22 -10.33 -10.22
C PRO A 50 -37.42 -9.17 -9.59
N PRO A 51 -37.91 -8.55 -8.51
CA PRO A 51 -37.25 -7.40 -7.90
C PRO A 51 -35.92 -7.76 -7.21
N SER A 52 -35.07 -6.77 -7.09
CA SER A 52 -33.77 -6.78 -6.38
C SER A 52 -33.86 -7.34 -4.96
N ALA A 53 -32.96 -8.27 -4.62
CA ALA A 53 -32.65 -8.57 -3.23
C ALA A 53 -31.96 -7.36 -2.57
N THR A 54 -32.38 -7.01 -1.35
CA THR A 54 -31.90 -5.81 -0.65
C THR A 54 -30.51 -6.01 -0.01
N SER A 55 -29.55 -5.20 -0.45
CA SER A 55 -28.26 -5.07 0.25
C SER A 55 -28.46 -4.31 1.56
N HIS A 56 -28.49 -5.02 2.69
CA HIS A 56 -28.63 -4.44 4.03
C HIS A 56 -27.61 -4.94 5.08
N ASN A 57 -26.95 -6.08 4.87
CA ASN A 57 -26.06 -6.66 5.90
C ASN A 57 -24.70 -5.94 6.09
N SER A 58 -24.28 -5.06 5.17
CA SER A 58 -22.96 -4.41 5.23
C SER A 58 -22.88 -3.17 6.12
N ARG A 59 -24.00 -2.45 6.35
CA ARG A 59 -24.00 -1.25 7.21
C ARG A 59 -23.98 -1.58 8.71
N GLN A 60 -24.69 -2.62 9.13
CA GLN A 60 -24.98 -2.88 10.55
C GLN A 60 -23.74 -3.24 11.40
N TYR A 61 -22.63 -3.64 10.77
CA TYR A 61 -21.37 -3.91 11.46
C TYR A 61 -20.47 -2.67 11.69
N ARG A 62 -20.71 -1.52 11.03
CA ARG A 62 -19.85 -0.33 11.19
C ARG A 62 -20.19 0.53 12.42
N GLU A 63 -21.47 0.76 12.71
CA GLU A 63 -21.86 1.69 13.79
C GLU A 63 -21.47 1.20 15.19
N HIS A 64 -21.43 -0.12 15.42
CA HIS A 64 -21.04 -0.71 16.71
C HIS A 64 -19.56 -0.54 17.07
N VAL A 65 -18.68 -0.19 16.11
CA VAL A 65 -17.25 0.03 16.38
C VAL A 65 -16.99 1.47 16.87
N ILE A 66 -17.72 2.45 16.33
CA ILE A 66 -17.50 3.88 16.61
C ILE A 66 -18.00 4.26 18.02
N LEU A 67 -19.12 3.67 18.47
CA LEU A 67 -19.72 3.96 19.78
C LEU A 67 -19.03 3.31 20.99
N ALA A 68 -17.98 2.52 20.78
CA ALA A 68 -17.34 1.71 21.84
C ALA A 68 -16.20 2.42 22.59
N MET A 69 -15.70 3.57 22.10
CA MET A 69 -14.46 4.19 22.64
C MET A 69 -14.69 5.34 23.64
N THR A 70 -15.92 5.83 23.84
CA THR A 70 -16.21 6.98 24.71
C THR A 70 -16.71 6.60 26.10
N SER A 71 -15.86 5.99 26.95
CA SER A 71 -16.13 5.96 28.40
C SER A 71 -14.90 5.70 29.28
N SER A 72 -14.81 6.49 30.36
CA SER A 72 -14.10 6.19 31.62
C SER A 72 -12.56 6.10 31.60
N SER A 73 -11.88 7.21 31.93
CA SER A 73 -11.23 7.38 33.26
C SER A 73 -10.57 8.75 33.39
N SER A 74 -10.88 9.50 34.46
CA SER A 74 -10.23 10.76 34.78
C SER A 74 -9.19 10.59 35.89
N ALA A 75 -7.99 11.12 35.68
CA ALA A 75 -6.93 11.21 36.67
C ALA A 75 -6.34 12.63 36.65
N SER A 76 -6.00 13.15 37.83
CA SER A 76 -5.48 14.52 37.98
C SER A 76 -3.95 14.53 37.99
N THR A 77 -3.35 15.43 37.21
CA THR A 77 -1.91 15.75 37.23
C THR A 77 -1.73 17.27 37.26
N GLY A 78 -0.72 17.72 38.01
CA GLY A 78 -0.58 19.14 38.39
C GLY A 78 -0.01 20.05 37.31
N SER A 79 -0.40 21.33 37.37
CA SER A 79 0.10 22.41 36.53
C SER A 79 1.57 22.74 36.81
N PHE A 80 2.37 22.91 35.76
CA PHE A 80 3.74 23.41 35.81
C PHE A 80 3.81 24.75 35.07
N GLU A 81 4.09 25.83 35.80
CA GLU A 81 4.15 27.19 35.24
C GLU A 81 5.51 27.45 34.59
N LEU A 82 5.50 28.08 33.40
CA LEU A 82 6.70 28.62 32.73
C LEU A 82 6.64 30.15 32.74
N PRO A 83 7.80 30.85 32.65
CA PRO A 83 7.84 32.30 32.84
C PRO A 83 7.22 33.08 31.67
N GLU A 84 6.56 34.20 31.98
CA GLU A 84 6.18 35.21 30.98
C GLU A 84 7.40 36.07 30.59
N ASP A 85 7.99 35.80 29.43
CA ASP A 85 8.88 36.76 28.76
C ASP A 85 8.07 37.74 27.90
N GLY A 86 8.26 39.04 28.13
CA GLY A 86 7.45 40.11 27.52
C GLY A 86 7.74 40.35 26.02
N PRO A 87 6.77 40.87 25.26
CA PRO A 87 6.91 41.07 23.81
C PRO A 87 7.84 42.24 23.48
N PRO A 88 8.77 42.10 22.52
CA PRO A 88 9.55 43.22 22.00
C PRO A 88 8.74 44.04 20.99
N GLU A 89 8.60 45.34 21.22
CA GLU A 89 8.06 46.26 20.21
C GLU A 89 9.02 46.36 19.01
N SER A 90 8.53 46.13 17.80
CA SER A 90 9.26 46.46 16.57
C SER A 90 8.32 47.02 15.50
N SER A 91 8.62 48.23 15.02
CA SER A 91 7.79 49.02 14.12
C SER A 91 8.30 48.97 12.68
N GLY A 92 8.23 47.78 12.06
CA GLY A 92 8.56 47.58 10.64
C GLY A 92 7.35 47.79 9.73
N SER A 93 7.32 48.88 8.94
CA SER A 93 6.25 49.13 7.96
C SER A 93 6.51 48.40 6.63
N ASP A 94 6.41 47.07 6.66
CA ASP A 94 6.74 46.22 5.52
C ASP A 94 5.60 46.17 4.48
N ASN A 95 5.83 46.76 3.31
CA ASN A 95 4.80 47.08 2.31
C ASN A 95 4.49 45.88 1.39
N SER A 96 4.09 44.77 1.99
CA SER A 96 3.83 43.50 1.29
C SER A 96 2.54 43.56 0.46
N ASN A 97 2.69 43.62 -0.88
CA ASN A 97 1.60 43.45 -1.84
C ASN A 97 1.13 41.98 -1.89
N GLY A 98 0.52 41.52 -0.79
CA GLY A 98 -0.08 40.20 -0.69
C GLY A 98 -1.23 40.05 -1.69
N ARG A 99 -1.00 39.30 -2.77
CA ARG A 99 -2.09 38.76 -3.60
C ARG A 99 -2.84 37.71 -2.76
N GLY A 100 -3.85 38.17 -2.03
CA GLY A 100 -4.77 37.29 -1.32
C GLY A 100 -5.43 36.32 -2.30
N ILE A 101 -5.41 35.03 -1.97
CA ILE A 101 -6.08 33.97 -2.73
C ILE A 101 -7.58 34.32 -2.82
N SER A 102 -8.15 34.21 -4.01
CA SER A 102 -9.54 34.58 -4.25
C SER A 102 -10.49 33.64 -3.49
N SER A 103 -11.58 34.18 -2.96
CA SER A 103 -12.66 33.39 -2.37
C SER A 103 -13.34 32.45 -3.39
N SER A 104 -13.13 32.67 -4.69
CA SER A 104 -13.52 31.72 -5.76
C SER A 104 -12.59 30.52 -5.85
N GLU A 105 -11.29 30.70 -5.62
CA GLU A 105 -10.27 29.63 -5.70
C GLU A 105 -10.43 28.68 -4.49
N LEU A 106 -10.61 29.24 -3.29
CA LEU A 106 -10.92 28.47 -2.07
C LEU A 106 -12.20 27.61 -2.22
N ARG A 107 -13.20 28.08 -2.96
CA ARG A 107 -14.41 27.30 -3.27
C ARG A 107 -14.15 26.16 -4.26
N GLN A 108 -13.34 26.38 -5.30
CA GLN A 108 -13.02 25.35 -6.28
C GLN A 108 -12.17 24.22 -5.67
N VAL A 109 -11.25 24.54 -4.75
CA VAL A 109 -10.50 23.54 -3.97
C VAL A 109 -11.47 22.65 -3.17
N SER A 110 -12.54 23.22 -2.59
CA SER A 110 -13.56 22.46 -1.86
C SER A 110 -14.31 21.46 -2.74
N GLU A 111 -14.76 21.86 -3.93
CA GLU A 111 -15.44 20.92 -4.87
C GLU A 111 -14.52 19.79 -5.36
N ALA A 112 -13.26 20.11 -5.69
CA ALA A 112 -12.28 19.10 -6.13
C ALA A 112 -11.97 18.09 -5.00
N ARG A 113 -11.85 18.58 -3.75
CA ARG A 113 -11.65 17.75 -2.56
C ARG A 113 -12.86 16.86 -2.27
N GLN A 114 -14.08 17.38 -2.37
CA GLN A 114 -15.31 16.60 -2.18
C GLN A 114 -15.44 15.46 -3.19
N ARG A 115 -15.11 15.69 -4.48
CA ARG A 115 -15.11 14.63 -5.49
C ARG A 115 -14.07 13.55 -5.19
N ARG A 116 -12.85 13.94 -4.79
CA ARG A 116 -11.81 12.99 -4.35
C ARG A 116 -12.33 12.11 -3.23
N LEU A 117 -12.85 12.70 -2.15
CA LEU A 117 -13.38 11.94 -1.01
C LEU A 117 -14.53 10.99 -1.40
N GLN A 118 -15.41 11.37 -2.33
CA GLN A 118 -16.47 10.50 -2.85
C GLN A 118 -15.93 9.33 -3.69
N GLU A 119 -14.95 9.58 -4.58
CA GLU A 119 -14.27 8.53 -5.34
C GLU A 119 -13.51 7.57 -4.40
N GLU A 120 -12.93 8.09 -3.32
CA GLU A 120 -12.24 7.29 -2.29
C GLU A 120 -13.20 6.47 -1.43
N GLU A 121 -14.37 7.01 -1.04
CA GLU A 121 -15.42 6.24 -0.36
C GLU A 121 -16.00 5.12 -1.26
N GLU A 122 -16.30 5.42 -2.53
CA GLU A 122 -16.78 4.42 -3.49
C GLU A 122 -15.76 3.28 -3.64
N ARG A 123 -14.48 3.63 -3.85
CA ARG A 123 -13.35 2.70 -3.92
C ARG A 123 -13.22 1.83 -2.67
N LEU A 124 -13.34 2.42 -1.48
CA LEU A 124 -13.30 1.71 -0.19
C LEU A 124 -14.58 0.89 0.10
N SER A 125 -15.68 1.15 -0.62
CA SER A 125 -16.92 0.37 -0.51
C SER A 125 -16.96 -0.88 -1.41
N ARG A 126 -16.19 -0.89 -2.50
CA ARG A 126 -16.16 -2.00 -3.49
C ARG A 126 -15.25 -3.16 -3.09
N PHE A 127 -14.21 -2.91 -2.30
CA PHE A 127 -13.18 -3.90 -1.96
C PHE A 127 -13.07 -4.14 -0.45
N VAL A 128 -12.44 -5.26 -0.08
CA VAL A 128 -12.22 -5.67 1.31
C VAL A 128 -10.73 -5.56 1.67
N PHE A 129 -10.41 -5.17 2.90
CA PHE A 129 -9.06 -4.85 3.37
C PHE A 129 -8.71 -5.53 4.70
N GLY A 130 -7.43 -5.48 5.09
CA GLY A 130 -6.94 -5.94 6.40
C GLY A 130 -7.34 -7.37 6.77
N ASP A 131 -7.79 -7.58 8.01
CA ASP A 131 -8.20 -8.88 8.52
C ASP A 131 -9.37 -9.51 7.76
N ASP A 132 -10.29 -8.69 7.22
CA ASP A 132 -11.41 -9.19 6.43
C ASP A 132 -10.96 -9.66 5.04
N LEU A 133 -9.91 -9.06 4.47
CA LEU A 133 -9.28 -9.55 3.24
C LEU A 133 -8.59 -10.90 3.49
N HIS A 134 -7.96 -11.08 4.66
CA HIS A 134 -7.42 -12.39 5.05
C HIS A 134 -8.55 -13.43 5.18
N LYS A 135 -9.64 -13.11 5.88
CA LYS A 135 -10.81 -14.02 6.01
C LYS A 135 -11.42 -14.37 4.65
N LEU A 136 -11.56 -13.40 3.75
CA LEU A 136 -12.05 -13.57 2.39
C LEU A 136 -11.15 -14.54 1.59
N ARG A 137 -9.82 -14.40 1.68
CA ARG A 137 -8.86 -15.31 1.02
C ARG A 137 -8.96 -16.74 1.58
N GLN A 138 -9.08 -16.91 2.90
CA GLN A 138 -9.32 -18.24 3.51
C GLN A 138 -10.66 -18.86 3.06
N GLN A 139 -11.72 -18.04 2.93
CA GLN A 139 -13.01 -18.48 2.39
C GLN A 139 -12.90 -18.92 0.93
N VAL A 140 -12.14 -18.21 0.09
CA VAL A 140 -11.89 -18.64 -1.31
C VAL A 140 -11.16 -19.98 -1.37
N LEU A 141 -10.24 -20.27 -0.44
CA LEU A 141 -9.57 -21.58 -0.36
C LEU A 141 -10.54 -22.72 0.02
N SER A 142 -11.38 -22.53 1.04
CA SER A 142 -12.35 -23.58 1.46
C SER A 142 -13.47 -23.80 0.43
N LEU A 143 -13.90 -22.75 -0.29
CA LEU A 143 -14.79 -22.86 -1.44
C LEU A 143 -14.13 -23.65 -2.60
N ARG A 144 -12.83 -23.42 -2.87
CA ARG A 144 -12.09 -24.17 -3.90
C ARG A 144 -11.93 -25.66 -3.56
N GLN A 145 -11.70 -26.01 -2.29
CA GLN A 145 -11.72 -27.40 -1.85
C GLN A 145 -13.11 -28.02 -2.04
N SER A 146 -14.17 -27.34 -1.57
CA SER A 146 -15.56 -27.77 -1.76
C SER A 146 -15.92 -27.97 -3.23
N LEU A 147 -15.35 -27.16 -4.14
CA LEU A 147 -15.56 -27.28 -5.58
C LEU A 147 -14.91 -28.54 -6.16
N GLN A 148 -13.73 -28.92 -5.68
CA GLN A 148 -13.07 -30.18 -6.09
C GLN A 148 -13.90 -31.39 -5.63
N GLU A 149 -14.34 -31.41 -4.37
CA GLU A 149 -15.22 -32.46 -3.82
C GLU A 149 -16.54 -32.57 -4.59
N SER A 150 -17.19 -31.43 -4.87
CA SER A 150 -18.44 -31.36 -5.64
C SER A 150 -18.29 -31.90 -7.06
N ARG A 151 -17.13 -31.65 -7.71
CA ARG A 151 -16.81 -32.18 -9.05
C ARG A 151 -16.57 -33.69 -9.05
N LEU A 152 -15.91 -34.23 -8.02
CA LEU A 152 -15.69 -35.68 -7.87
C LEU A 152 -16.99 -36.46 -7.67
N ILE A 153 -17.98 -35.87 -7.00
CA ILE A 153 -19.31 -36.47 -6.74
C ILE A 153 -20.25 -36.30 -7.95
N GLY A 154 -19.91 -35.47 -8.94
CA GLY A 154 -20.78 -35.15 -10.08
C GLY A 154 -21.94 -34.21 -9.75
N ALA A 155 -21.86 -33.47 -8.63
CA ALA A 155 -22.91 -32.56 -8.18
C ALA A 155 -22.89 -31.24 -8.99
N HIS A 156 -23.42 -31.28 -10.22
CA HIS A 156 -23.32 -30.17 -11.18
C HIS A 156 -23.93 -28.84 -10.69
N GLU A 157 -25.04 -28.88 -9.95
CA GLU A 157 -25.68 -27.68 -9.42
C GLU A 157 -24.80 -26.97 -8.37
N ARG A 158 -24.42 -27.69 -7.30
CA ARG A 158 -23.47 -27.22 -6.28
C ARG A 158 -22.12 -26.79 -6.86
N THR A 159 -21.65 -27.45 -7.93
CA THR A 159 -20.43 -27.06 -8.66
C THR A 159 -20.56 -25.65 -9.21
N ARG A 160 -21.68 -25.33 -9.85
CA ARG A 160 -21.98 -24.00 -10.40
C ARG A 160 -22.17 -22.94 -9.31
N GLU A 161 -22.83 -23.28 -8.20
CA GLU A 161 -23.00 -22.38 -7.06
C GLU A 161 -21.64 -21.99 -6.46
N LEU A 162 -20.75 -22.97 -6.27
CA LEU A 162 -19.41 -22.75 -5.74
C LEU A 162 -18.54 -21.93 -6.71
N GLU A 163 -18.63 -22.17 -8.02
CA GLU A 163 -17.96 -21.34 -9.04
C GLU A 163 -18.44 -19.88 -9.00
N GLN A 164 -19.75 -19.64 -8.83
CA GLN A 164 -20.31 -18.31 -8.67
C GLN A 164 -19.90 -17.64 -7.36
N ALA A 165 -19.88 -18.39 -6.24
CA ALA A 165 -19.44 -17.89 -4.94
C ALA A 165 -17.95 -17.51 -4.93
N ILE A 166 -17.09 -18.33 -5.56
CA ILE A 166 -15.66 -18.03 -5.74
C ILE A 166 -15.48 -16.77 -6.58
N LEU A 167 -16.15 -16.66 -7.73
CA LEU A 167 -16.04 -15.49 -8.60
C LEU A 167 -16.54 -14.21 -7.91
N PHE A 168 -17.63 -14.28 -7.13
CA PHE A 168 -18.12 -13.16 -6.34
C PHE A 168 -17.10 -12.73 -5.27
N ALA A 169 -16.62 -13.67 -4.45
CA ALA A 169 -15.63 -13.40 -3.40
C ALA A 169 -14.32 -12.82 -3.97
N GLN A 170 -13.86 -13.35 -5.11
CA GLN A 170 -12.64 -12.85 -5.78
C GLN A 170 -12.81 -11.43 -6.37
N ASN A 171 -14.02 -11.01 -6.74
CA ASN A 171 -14.26 -9.64 -7.23
C ASN A 171 -14.23 -8.58 -6.11
N LEU A 172 -14.24 -8.99 -4.84
CA LEU A 172 -14.07 -8.11 -3.67
C LEU A 172 -12.60 -7.94 -3.25
N ASP A 173 -11.69 -8.70 -3.85
CA ASP A 173 -10.25 -8.64 -3.62
C ASP A 173 -9.58 -7.73 -4.68
N ALA A 174 -9.15 -6.54 -4.25
CA ALA A 174 -8.54 -5.55 -5.14
C ALA A 174 -7.26 -6.07 -5.83
N GLU A 175 -6.49 -6.94 -5.16
CA GLU A 175 -5.26 -7.51 -5.71
C GLU A 175 -5.58 -8.46 -6.86
N PHE A 176 -6.57 -9.35 -6.65
CA PHE A 176 -7.02 -10.27 -7.69
C PHE A 176 -7.63 -9.55 -8.89
N VAL A 177 -8.49 -8.54 -8.65
CA VAL A 177 -9.10 -7.74 -9.72
C VAL A 177 -8.03 -6.99 -10.52
N TYR A 178 -7.01 -6.45 -9.85
CA TYR A 178 -5.89 -5.78 -10.52
C TYR A 178 -5.10 -6.72 -11.44
N ILE A 179 -4.66 -7.89 -10.94
CA ILE A 179 -3.92 -8.90 -11.72
C ILE A 179 -4.74 -9.36 -12.93
N VAL A 180 -6.01 -9.71 -12.73
CA VAL A 180 -6.89 -10.20 -13.80
C VAL A 180 -7.21 -9.11 -14.83
N ALA A 181 -7.33 -7.85 -14.41
CA ALA A 181 -7.51 -6.73 -15.34
C ALA A 181 -6.25 -6.47 -16.18
N LEU A 182 -5.05 -6.57 -15.60
CA LEU A 182 -3.80 -6.51 -16.37
C LEU A 182 -3.69 -7.64 -17.41
N GLU A 183 -4.00 -8.89 -17.03
CA GLU A 183 -3.92 -10.03 -17.94
C GLU A 183 -4.91 -9.90 -19.10
N LYS A 184 -6.16 -9.50 -18.81
CA LYS A 184 -7.18 -9.20 -19.82
C LYS A 184 -6.76 -8.04 -20.74
N ALA A 185 -6.17 -6.98 -20.20
CA ALA A 185 -5.68 -5.85 -20.98
C ALA A 185 -4.55 -6.26 -21.95
N ALA A 186 -3.61 -7.07 -21.47
CA ALA A 186 -2.52 -7.59 -22.30
C ALA A 186 -3.03 -8.53 -23.41
N ARG A 187 -4.01 -9.39 -23.08
CA ARG A 187 -4.65 -10.31 -24.05
C ARG A 187 -5.41 -9.54 -25.13
N ALA A 188 -6.32 -8.64 -24.74
CA ALA A 188 -7.08 -7.80 -25.68
C ALA A 188 -6.16 -6.96 -26.59
N ALA A 189 -5.08 -6.39 -26.04
CA ALA A 189 -4.11 -5.64 -26.84
C ALA A 189 -3.36 -6.52 -27.85
N LYS A 190 -3.04 -7.78 -27.49
CA LYS A 190 -2.43 -8.77 -28.41
C LYS A 190 -3.40 -9.20 -29.52
N ASP A 191 -4.68 -9.31 -29.20
CA ASP A 191 -5.74 -9.68 -30.15
C ASP A 191 -6.21 -8.49 -31.02
N GLY A 192 -5.66 -7.29 -30.79
CA GLY A 192 -5.95 -6.06 -31.54
C GLY A 192 -7.15 -5.25 -31.04
N ASP A 193 -7.85 -5.71 -29.99
CA ASP A 193 -8.95 -4.98 -29.36
C ASP A 193 -8.42 -3.92 -28.38
N ILE A 194 -8.08 -2.76 -28.93
CA ILE A 194 -7.57 -1.61 -28.18
C ILE A 194 -8.63 -1.08 -27.19
N ALA A 195 -9.91 -1.16 -27.53
CA ALA A 195 -11.00 -0.60 -26.72
C ALA A 195 -11.21 -1.42 -25.43
N SER A 196 -11.32 -2.75 -25.54
CA SER A 196 -11.36 -3.63 -24.36
C SER A 196 -10.06 -3.53 -23.56
N ALA A 197 -8.90 -3.43 -24.23
CA ALA A 197 -7.62 -3.25 -23.56
C ALA A 197 -7.53 -1.95 -22.75
N GLU A 198 -8.11 -0.84 -23.22
CA GLU A 198 -8.21 0.40 -22.45
C GLU A 198 -9.19 0.29 -21.28
N GLN A 199 -10.37 -0.31 -21.49
CA GLN A 199 -11.34 -0.56 -20.41
C GLN A 199 -10.71 -1.39 -19.28
N TYR A 200 -9.99 -2.47 -19.60
CA TYR A 200 -9.29 -3.28 -18.60
C TYR A 200 -8.12 -2.54 -17.93
N ARG A 201 -7.40 -1.65 -18.62
CA ARG A 201 -6.41 -0.76 -17.97
C ARG A 201 -7.06 0.23 -16.99
N LYS A 202 -8.28 0.71 -17.27
CA LYS A 202 -9.03 1.55 -16.33
C LYS A 202 -9.46 0.77 -15.08
N GLU A 203 -9.96 -0.45 -15.24
CA GLU A 203 -10.28 -1.32 -14.10
C GLU A 203 -9.03 -1.69 -13.28
N ALA A 204 -7.92 -2.02 -13.95
CA ALA A 204 -6.64 -2.29 -13.31
C ALA A 204 -6.17 -1.09 -12.45
N ARG A 205 -6.23 0.14 -12.99
CA ARG A 205 -5.87 1.36 -12.24
C ARG A 205 -6.81 1.60 -11.05
N TYR A 206 -8.11 1.42 -11.22
CA TYR A 206 -9.08 1.58 -10.13
C TYR A 206 -8.81 0.59 -8.97
N ALA A 207 -8.50 -0.67 -9.29
CA ALA A 207 -8.14 -1.68 -8.30
C ALA A 207 -6.76 -1.40 -7.66
N ARG A 208 -5.75 -1.02 -8.46
CA ARG A 208 -4.42 -0.61 -7.95
C ARG A 208 -4.52 0.54 -6.96
N ASN A 209 -5.35 1.55 -7.23
CA ASN A 209 -5.56 2.69 -6.34
C ASN A 209 -6.28 2.33 -5.02
N ALA A 210 -6.89 1.14 -4.90
CA ALA A 210 -7.48 0.67 -3.65
C ALA A 210 -6.46 -0.02 -2.73
N LEU A 211 -5.35 -0.52 -3.28
CA LEU A 211 -4.34 -1.29 -2.56
C LEU A 211 -3.41 -0.36 -1.75
N PRO A 212 -3.30 -0.53 -0.42
CA PRO A 212 -2.54 0.39 0.44
C PRO A 212 -1.08 0.62 0.03
N GLN A 213 -0.38 -0.41 -0.50
CA GLN A 213 1.01 -0.29 -0.96
C GLN A 213 1.21 0.72 -2.10
N PHE A 214 0.14 1.05 -2.84
CA PHE A 214 0.16 2.01 -3.96
C PHE A 214 -0.34 3.41 -3.59
N ASN A 215 -0.71 3.63 -2.32
CA ASN A 215 -1.23 4.91 -1.79
C ASN A 215 -0.21 5.62 -0.87
N LEU A 216 1.08 5.37 -1.08
CA LEU A 216 2.17 5.91 -0.25
C LEU A 216 2.94 7.08 -0.89
N ASP A 217 2.50 7.65 -2.03
CA ASP A 217 3.22 8.76 -2.68
C ASP A 217 3.32 10.01 -1.78
N GLY A 218 4.26 10.91 -2.05
CA GLY A 218 4.50 12.14 -1.28
C GLY A 218 5.46 11.99 -0.08
N LEU A 219 5.38 12.93 0.86
CA LEU A 219 6.35 13.07 1.96
C LEU A 219 6.06 12.15 3.16
N TRP A 220 7.15 11.67 3.77
CA TRP A 220 7.18 10.85 4.99
C TRP A 220 8.42 11.17 5.84
N VAL A 221 8.30 11.10 7.16
CA VAL A 221 9.42 11.29 8.12
C VAL A 221 9.61 10.03 8.95
N GLY A 222 10.88 9.66 9.17
CA GLY A 222 11.28 8.54 10.03
C GLY A 222 12.57 8.81 10.79
N LYS A 223 12.79 8.09 11.91
CA LYS A 223 13.96 8.27 12.80
C LYS A 223 15.10 7.30 12.42
N TYR A 224 16.14 7.81 11.77
CA TYR A 224 17.32 7.04 11.34
C TYR A 224 18.36 6.93 12.47
N GLY A 225 17.95 6.34 13.60
CA GLY A 225 18.81 6.10 14.76
C GLY A 225 19.46 7.39 15.29
N SER A 226 20.80 7.41 15.33
CA SER A 226 21.61 8.54 15.82
C SER A 226 21.68 9.74 14.87
N HIS A 227 21.17 9.62 13.64
CA HIS A 227 21.06 10.76 12.71
C HIS A 227 19.86 11.66 13.01
N GLY A 228 18.90 11.18 13.83
CA GLY A 228 17.68 11.90 14.15
C GLY A 228 16.55 11.60 13.17
N PHE A 229 15.70 12.59 12.91
CA PHE A 229 14.61 12.48 11.93
C PHE A 229 15.10 12.88 10.55
N GLU A 230 14.85 12.03 9.56
CA GLU A 230 15.08 12.35 8.15
C GLU A 230 13.76 12.22 7.37
N MET A 231 13.58 13.09 6.38
CA MET A 231 12.41 13.13 5.52
C MET A 231 12.72 12.48 4.17
N VAL A 232 11.81 11.63 3.68
CA VAL A 232 11.84 11.03 2.34
C VAL A 232 10.60 11.43 1.54
N ASN A 233 10.73 11.47 0.21
CA ASN A 233 9.58 11.47 -0.69
C ASN A 233 9.49 10.10 -1.35
N VAL A 234 8.36 9.44 -1.15
CA VAL A 234 8.01 8.18 -1.79
C VAL A 234 7.33 8.49 -3.13
N THR A 235 7.65 7.73 -4.18
CA THR A 235 6.88 7.75 -5.43
C THR A 235 7.03 6.42 -6.18
N TYR A 236 6.41 6.29 -7.36
CA TYR A 236 6.28 5.01 -8.09
C TYR A 236 6.85 5.05 -9.51
N VAL A 237 7.63 4.02 -9.85
CA VAL A 237 8.09 3.71 -11.21
C VAL A 237 7.44 2.41 -11.64
N GLY A 238 6.27 2.50 -12.29
CA GLY A 238 5.41 1.33 -12.51
C GLY A 238 4.91 0.79 -11.18
N ASP A 239 5.25 -0.46 -10.85
CA ASP A 239 4.93 -1.09 -9.57
C ASP A 239 6.15 -1.24 -8.65
N THR A 240 7.24 -0.52 -8.94
CA THR A 240 8.35 -0.30 -7.99
C THR A 240 8.12 0.99 -7.22
N LEU A 241 8.12 0.92 -5.89
CA LEU A 241 8.14 2.08 -4.99
C LEU A 241 9.59 2.55 -4.81
N VAL A 242 9.82 3.86 -4.86
CA VAL A 242 11.15 4.48 -4.72
C VAL A 242 11.07 5.63 -3.71
N ALA A 243 11.91 5.61 -2.67
CA ALA A 243 11.94 6.62 -1.63
C ALA A 243 13.23 7.46 -1.69
N TYR A 244 13.12 8.73 -2.06
CA TYR A 244 14.23 9.67 -2.18
C TYR A 244 14.45 10.48 -0.89
N LYS A 245 15.71 10.68 -0.46
CA LYS A 245 16.09 11.53 0.68
C LYS A 245 15.80 13.01 0.39
N VAL A 246 14.88 13.63 1.12
CA VAL A 246 14.53 15.07 1.00
C VAL A 246 15.28 15.91 2.03
N THR A 247 15.55 15.34 3.21
CA THR A 247 16.73 15.67 4.02
C THR A 247 17.70 14.49 3.96
N GLY A 248 18.98 14.72 4.28
CA GLY A 248 19.96 13.65 4.21
C GLY A 248 21.12 13.79 5.19
N ASP A 249 21.66 12.62 5.53
CA ASP A 249 22.74 12.45 6.47
C ASP A 249 24.11 12.37 5.76
N GLN A 250 25.18 12.19 6.53
CA GLN A 250 26.54 12.10 5.98
C GLN A 250 26.80 10.76 5.25
N ASN A 251 25.94 9.76 5.42
CA ASN A 251 26.07 8.43 4.87
C ASN A 251 25.22 8.33 3.58
N VAL A 252 23.91 8.59 3.66
CA VAL A 252 23.00 8.70 2.49
C VAL A 252 22.49 10.14 2.35
N PRO A 253 23.05 10.94 1.41
CA PRO A 253 22.76 12.36 1.30
C PRO A 253 21.43 12.65 0.59
N LYS A 254 21.01 13.92 0.68
CA LYS A 254 19.82 14.47 0.04
C LYS A 254 19.87 14.29 -1.49
N GLY A 255 18.75 13.85 -2.07
CA GLY A 255 18.59 13.53 -3.49
C GLY A 255 18.80 12.06 -3.84
N GLU A 256 19.52 11.29 -3.02
CA GLU A 256 19.77 9.87 -3.24
C GLU A 256 18.56 9.01 -2.82
N VAL A 257 18.49 7.77 -3.33
CA VAL A 257 17.40 6.83 -3.02
C VAL A 257 17.69 6.09 -1.72
N SER A 258 16.90 6.33 -0.68
CA SER A 258 17.03 5.65 0.62
C SER A 258 16.66 4.17 0.55
N PHE A 259 15.61 3.83 -0.20
CA PHE A 259 15.19 2.45 -0.43
C PHE A 259 14.27 2.33 -1.67
N THR A 260 14.20 1.13 -2.23
CA THR A 260 13.23 0.71 -3.24
C THR A 260 12.46 -0.51 -2.75
N VAL A 261 11.25 -0.73 -3.28
CA VAL A 261 10.40 -1.87 -2.94
C VAL A 261 9.73 -2.38 -4.22
N ASP A 262 9.77 -3.70 -4.43
CA ASP A 262 9.02 -4.33 -5.50
C ASP A 262 7.60 -4.66 -5.00
N LEU A 263 6.60 -4.06 -5.63
CA LEU A 263 5.18 -4.29 -5.36
C LEU A 263 4.51 -5.06 -6.51
N SER A 264 5.30 -5.58 -7.46
CA SER A 264 4.78 -6.34 -8.59
C SER A 264 4.21 -7.69 -8.12
N LEU A 265 2.97 -7.95 -8.56
CA LEU A 265 2.21 -9.13 -8.17
C LEU A 265 2.49 -10.26 -9.16
N ASP A 266 3.76 -10.69 -9.25
CA ASP A 266 4.20 -11.61 -10.31
C ASP A 266 3.66 -13.04 -10.13
N ALA A 267 2.47 -13.25 -10.69
CA ALA A 267 1.72 -14.49 -10.65
C ALA A 267 2.44 -15.69 -11.30
N ALA A 268 3.53 -15.46 -12.05
CA ALA A 268 4.36 -16.54 -12.60
C ALA A 268 5.32 -17.15 -11.55
N ALA A 269 5.73 -16.38 -10.54
CA ALA A 269 6.59 -16.83 -9.45
C ALA A 269 5.82 -17.66 -8.42
N SER A 270 4.59 -17.25 -8.09
CA SER A 270 3.71 -17.92 -7.13
C SER A 270 3.06 -19.18 -7.73
N LYS A 271 3.83 -20.28 -7.86
CA LYS A 271 3.32 -21.62 -8.22
C LYS A 271 2.52 -22.33 -7.11
N GLY A 272 2.02 -21.58 -6.13
CA GLY A 272 1.22 -22.06 -5.00
C GLY A 272 0.11 -21.07 -4.65
N PRO A 273 -0.74 -21.38 -3.65
CA PRO A 273 -1.80 -20.49 -3.19
C PRO A 273 -1.31 -19.30 -2.33
N THR A 274 0.00 -19.10 -2.22
CA THR A 274 0.62 -17.93 -1.58
C THR A 274 0.38 -16.66 -2.41
N VAL A 275 0.35 -15.51 -1.72
CA VAL A 275 0.12 -14.19 -2.31
C VAL A 275 1.21 -13.86 -3.33
N ALA A 276 0.85 -13.27 -4.48
CA ALA A 276 1.79 -13.05 -5.57
C ALA A 276 2.81 -11.94 -5.24
N GLY A 277 4.11 -12.21 -5.42
CA GLY A 277 5.22 -11.29 -5.13
C GLY A 277 5.49 -10.97 -3.64
N GLY A 278 4.46 -10.99 -2.80
CA GLY A 278 4.55 -10.66 -1.38
C GLY A 278 5.29 -11.69 -0.52
N LEU A 279 5.92 -11.21 0.54
CA LEU A 279 6.38 -12.05 1.66
C LEU A 279 5.17 -12.46 2.51
N GLU A 280 5.28 -13.54 3.29
CA GLU A 280 4.19 -13.92 4.20
C GLU A 280 3.89 -12.79 5.22
N PRO A 281 2.61 -12.37 5.36
CA PRO A 281 2.23 -11.34 6.30
C PRO A 281 2.62 -11.68 7.74
N ILE A 282 3.09 -10.70 8.52
CA ILE A 282 3.30 -10.89 9.96
C ILE A 282 1.93 -11.06 10.61
N GLN A 283 1.72 -12.21 11.25
CA GLN A 283 0.57 -12.44 12.12
C GLN A 283 0.88 -11.92 13.53
N LEU A 284 0.21 -10.86 13.95
CA LEU A 284 0.36 -10.24 15.26
C LEU A 284 -0.39 -11.02 16.35
N GLY A 285 0.23 -11.09 17.53
CA GLY A 285 -0.44 -11.53 18.76
C GLY A 285 -1.56 -10.57 19.17
N LYS A 286 -2.60 -11.07 19.85
CA LYS A 286 -3.85 -10.34 20.14
C LYS A 286 -3.67 -8.93 20.74
N LYS A 287 -2.65 -8.71 21.57
CA LYS A 287 -2.33 -7.37 22.13
C LYS A 287 -1.86 -6.39 21.05
N ALA A 288 -0.87 -6.79 20.26
CA ALA A 288 -0.36 -5.99 19.15
C ALA A 288 -1.43 -5.78 18.06
N ALA A 289 -2.24 -6.80 17.77
CA ALA A 289 -3.36 -6.67 16.83
C ALA A 289 -4.39 -5.61 17.28
N ALA A 290 -4.68 -5.52 18.58
CA ALA A 290 -5.54 -4.47 19.13
C ALA A 290 -4.91 -3.07 19.10
N GLN A 291 -3.58 -2.97 19.25
CA GLN A 291 -2.83 -1.72 19.14
C GLN A 291 -2.75 -1.20 17.69
N TRP A 292 -2.58 -2.09 16.72
CA TRP A 292 -2.36 -1.74 15.30
C TRP A 292 -3.63 -1.82 14.43
N GLY A 293 -4.76 -2.26 14.99
CA GLY A 293 -6.05 -2.36 14.29
C GLY A 293 -6.16 -3.48 13.26
N SER A 294 -5.17 -4.38 13.19
CA SER A 294 -5.11 -5.51 12.25
C SER A 294 -4.29 -6.65 12.86
N GLN A 295 -4.71 -7.89 12.66
CA GLN A 295 -3.94 -9.10 12.98
C GLN A 295 -2.86 -9.40 11.93
N TYR A 296 -2.99 -8.93 10.68
CA TYR A 296 -2.07 -9.30 9.59
C TYR A 296 -1.43 -8.07 8.92
N LEU A 297 -0.11 -7.90 9.08
CA LEU A 297 0.66 -6.83 8.44
C LEU A 297 1.26 -7.31 7.11
N GLN A 298 0.93 -6.62 6.00
CA GLN A 298 1.44 -6.95 4.67
C GLN A 298 2.94 -6.63 4.54
N ARG A 299 3.65 -7.45 3.76
CA ARG A 299 5.11 -7.33 3.54
C ARG A 299 5.52 -7.47 2.09
N PHE A 300 6.42 -6.60 1.67
CA PHE A 300 6.97 -6.55 0.32
C PHE A 300 8.49 -6.54 0.37
N ALA A 301 9.14 -7.25 -0.56
CA ALA A 301 10.59 -7.29 -0.66
C ALA A 301 11.12 -5.98 -1.25
N GLY A 302 12.27 -5.53 -0.78
CA GLY A 302 12.89 -4.29 -1.23
C GLY A 302 14.39 -4.28 -1.03
N GLN A 303 15.00 -3.14 -1.38
CA GLN A 303 16.43 -2.92 -1.20
C GLN A 303 16.64 -1.57 -0.53
N GLY A 304 17.33 -1.59 0.61
CA GLY A 304 17.69 -0.38 1.35
C GLY A 304 19.11 0.04 1.02
N GLN A 305 19.30 1.31 0.66
CA GLN A 305 20.64 1.83 0.41
C GLN A 305 21.37 2.07 1.75
N VAL A 306 22.66 1.73 1.79
CA VAL A 306 23.58 2.11 2.88
C VAL A 306 24.92 2.54 2.31
N ALA A 307 25.63 3.41 3.02
CA ALA A 307 27.00 3.80 2.67
C ALA A 307 27.79 4.17 3.93
N SER A 308 29.11 4.29 3.78
CA SER A 308 30.00 4.90 4.77
C SER A 308 29.99 6.44 4.66
N LYS A 309 30.45 7.12 5.71
CA LYS A 309 30.53 8.59 5.78
C LYS A 309 31.17 9.21 4.53
N GLY A 310 30.51 10.23 3.98
CA GLY A 310 30.83 10.86 2.70
C GLY A 310 30.28 10.10 1.49
N TYR A 311 29.14 9.39 1.65
CA TYR A 311 28.51 8.52 0.63
C TYR A 311 29.49 7.52 -0.03
N ARG A 312 30.41 6.98 0.78
CA ARG A 312 31.48 6.08 0.31
C ARG A 312 31.05 4.63 0.37
N ASN A 313 31.41 3.85 -0.64
CA ASN A 313 31.05 2.43 -0.73
C ASN A 313 29.52 2.22 -0.61
N ALA A 314 28.75 3.03 -1.34
CA ALA A 314 27.30 2.90 -1.40
C ALA A 314 26.92 1.52 -1.96
N GLN A 315 26.05 0.82 -1.25
CA GLN A 315 25.60 -0.53 -1.57
C GLN A 315 24.12 -0.71 -1.22
N TRP A 316 23.48 -1.68 -1.87
CA TRP A 316 22.12 -2.09 -1.58
C TRP A 316 22.14 -3.29 -0.64
N LEU A 317 21.40 -3.20 0.47
CA LEU A 317 21.10 -4.32 1.35
C LEU A 317 19.68 -4.82 1.08
N GLU A 318 19.44 -6.11 1.31
CA GLU A 318 18.07 -6.65 1.36
C GLU A 318 17.27 -5.92 2.46
N GLY A 319 16.04 -5.56 2.13
CA GLY A 319 15.11 -4.97 3.07
C GLY A 319 13.66 -5.32 2.81
N GLN A 320 12.79 -4.89 3.71
CA GLN A 320 11.37 -5.21 3.68
C GLN A 320 10.53 -3.99 4.02
N LEU A 321 9.52 -3.72 3.20
CA LEU A 321 8.44 -2.79 3.53
C LEU A 321 7.37 -3.54 4.34
N ILE A 322 6.98 -3.00 5.49
CA ILE A 322 5.90 -3.52 6.34
C ILE A 322 4.83 -2.44 6.43
N LEU A 323 3.59 -2.74 6.02
CA LEU A 323 2.47 -1.80 6.11
C LEU A 323 1.74 -1.92 7.45
N VAL A 324 1.41 -0.77 8.06
CA VAL A 324 0.88 -0.67 9.43
C VAL A 324 -0.20 0.41 9.50
N SER A 325 -1.40 0.11 8.99
CA SER A 325 -2.50 1.07 8.84
C SER A 325 -2.06 2.28 7.98
N GLN A 326 -2.18 3.51 8.49
CA GLN A 326 -1.73 4.75 7.82
C GLN A 326 -0.21 4.99 7.87
N TYR A 327 0.55 4.07 8.49
CA TYR A 327 2.00 4.11 8.62
C TYR A 327 2.64 2.97 7.83
N PHE A 328 3.94 3.08 7.58
CA PHE A 328 4.75 1.93 7.18
C PHE A 328 6.08 1.92 7.93
N SER A 329 6.80 0.81 7.84
CA SER A 329 8.21 0.78 8.22
C SER A 329 9.03 0.09 7.12
N PHE A 330 10.31 0.48 7.01
CA PHE A 330 11.28 -0.23 6.20
C PHE A 330 12.36 -0.83 7.11
N ALA A 331 12.68 -2.10 6.92
CA ALA A 331 13.68 -2.83 7.68
C ALA A 331 14.84 -3.26 6.78
N TRP A 332 16.07 -2.85 7.11
CA TRP A 332 17.32 -3.28 6.48
C TRP A 332 17.81 -4.57 7.18
N LEU A 333 17.55 -5.74 6.60
CA LEU A 333 17.71 -7.02 7.30
C LEU A 333 19.16 -7.32 7.75
N PRO A 334 20.21 -7.12 6.92
CA PRO A 334 21.58 -7.51 7.30
C PRO A 334 22.20 -6.69 8.44
N ILE A 335 21.53 -5.62 8.87
CA ILE A 335 21.97 -4.74 9.98
C ILE A 335 20.90 -4.62 11.08
N SER A 336 19.82 -5.39 11.01
CA SER A 336 18.68 -5.37 11.93
C SER A 336 18.12 -3.97 12.25
N HIS A 337 18.19 -3.05 11.28
CA HIS A 337 17.74 -1.66 11.47
C HIS A 337 16.34 -1.48 10.87
N GLN A 338 15.41 -0.94 11.64
CA GLN A 338 14.05 -0.61 11.20
C GLN A 338 13.79 0.88 11.40
N VAL A 339 13.17 1.51 10.40
CA VAL A 339 12.69 2.88 10.48
C VAL A 339 11.18 2.88 10.23
N PHE A 340 10.43 3.43 11.18
CA PHE A 340 9.00 3.72 11.03
C PHE A 340 8.82 5.08 10.38
N PHE A 341 7.86 5.17 9.47
CA PHE A 341 7.55 6.35 8.67
C PHE A 341 6.11 6.78 8.90
N GLY A 342 5.93 8.05 9.24
CA GLY A 342 4.64 8.72 9.31
C GLY A 342 4.59 9.96 8.41
N ARG A 343 3.38 10.42 8.09
CA ARG A 343 3.18 11.70 7.40
C ARG A 343 3.63 12.85 8.33
N PRO A 344 4.49 13.77 7.87
CA PRO A 344 4.88 14.92 8.68
C PRO A 344 3.81 16.01 8.65
N SER A 345 3.61 16.72 9.76
CA SER A 345 2.84 17.96 9.75
C SER A 345 3.57 19.05 8.94
N ALA A 346 2.84 20.08 8.53
CA ALA A 346 3.44 21.23 7.84
C ALA A 346 4.57 21.89 8.67
N GLU A 347 4.40 22.00 9.99
CA GLU A 347 5.42 22.56 10.89
C GLU A 347 6.68 21.70 10.97
N LEU A 348 6.53 20.38 11.11
CA LEU A 348 7.67 19.46 11.16
C LEU A 348 8.44 19.46 9.84
N THR A 349 7.73 19.50 8.72
CA THR A 349 8.29 19.65 7.37
C THR A 349 9.14 20.91 7.27
N LEU A 350 8.60 22.07 7.65
CA LEU A 350 9.33 23.34 7.66
C LEU A 350 10.53 23.34 8.64
N LYS A 351 10.40 22.70 9.79
CA LYS A 351 11.48 22.57 10.81
C LYS A 351 12.65 21.77 10.27
N LEU A 352 12.40 20.59 9.70
CA LEU A 352 13.43 19.73 9.11
C LEU A 352 14.14 20.41 7.94
N LEU A 353 13.39 21.09 7.06
CA LEU A 353 13.97 21.85 5.95
C LEU A 353 14.83 23.05 6.39
N ARG A 354 14.49 23.70 7.52
CA ARG A 354 15.32 24.74 8.12
C ARG A 354 16.61 24.16 8.72
N GLN A 355 16.52 23.01 9.39
CA GLN A 355 17.67 22.31 9.98
C GLN A 355 18.64 21.77 8.89
N ASP A 356 18.11 21.24 7.79
CA ASP A 356 18.88 20.81 6.61
C ASP A 356 19.73 21.96 6.05
N ARG A 357 19.14 23.15 5.86
CA ARG A 357 19.87 24.38 5.46
C ARG A 357 20.93 24.79 6.49
N GLN A 358 20.55 24.86 7.77
CA GLN A 358 21.45 25.25 8.86
C GLN A 358 22.64 24.30 9.04
N SER A 359 22.52 23.04 8.63
CA SER A 359 23.60 22.05 8.71
C SER A 359 24.79 22.32 7.78
N GLY A 360 24.65 23.24 6.81
CA GLY A 360 25.67 23.56 5.82
C GLY A 360 25.96 22.44 4.80
N ARG A 361 25.16 21.36 4.79
CA ARG A 361 25.38 20.18 3.94
C ARG A 361 25.05 20.39 2.46
N SER A 362 24.24 21.40 2.12
CA SER A 362 23.87 21.72 0.73
C SER A 362 24.54 23.01 0.25
N PRO A 363 25.56 22.94 -0.63
CA PRO A 363 26.23 24.12 -1.18
C PRO A 363 25.48 24.77 -2.37
N LEU A 364 24.23 24.36 -2.65
CA LEU A 364 23.42 24.82 -3.78
C LEU A 364 22.32 25.80 -3.34
N ALA A 365 22.70 26.82 -2.56
CA ALA A 365 21.78 27.48 -1.62
C ALA A 365 20.69 28.40 -2.23
N ASP A 366 20.98 29.15 -3.31
CA ASP A 366 20.20 30.35 -3.62
C ASP A 366 19.19 30.22 -4.78
N ASP A 367 19.55 29.64 -5.92
CA ASP A 367 18.74 29.76 -7.16
C ASP A 367 17.50 28.84 -7.26
N ASN A 368 17.42 27.74 -6.48
CA ASN A 368 16.39 26.69 -6.67
C ASN A 368 15.27 26.68 -5.63
N ASP A 369 15.13 27.76 -4.84
CA ASP A 369 14.18 27.82 -3.73
C ASP A 369 12.71 27.86 -4.19
N ALA A 370 12.45 28.42 -5.39
CA ALA A 370 11.11 28.49 -5.97
C ALA A 370 10.57 27.12 -6.39
N ALA A 371 11.35 26.31 -7.13
CA ALA A 371 10.93 24.97 -7.52
C ALA A 371 10.85 24.03 -6.31
N THR A 372 11.73 24.23 -5.31
CA THR A 372 11.67 23.50 -4.04
C THR A 372 10.39 23.81 -3.28
N ARG A 373 9.97 25.08 -3.16
CA ARG A 373 8.66 25.46 -2.60
C ARG A 373 7.50 24.85 -3.38
N GLN A 374 7.46 25.03 -4.70
CA GLN A 374 6.37 24.51 -5.54
C GLN A 374 6.28 22.96 -5.54
N TYR A 375 7.37 22.27 -5.22
CA TYR A 375 7.36 20.82 -4.97
C TYR A 375 6.76 20.49 -3.59
N LEU A 376 7.23 21.15 -2.53
CA LEU A 376 6.72 20.96 -1.17
C LEU A 376 5.24 21.34 -1.02
N GLU A 377 4.79 22.41 -1.68
CA GLU A 377 3.39 22.85 -1.73
C GLU A 377 2.48 21.73 -2.27
N ARG A 378 2.87 21.07 -3.38
CA ARG A 378 2.15 19.90 -3.91
C ARG A 378 2.13 18.72 -2.95
N CYS A 379 3.25 18.43 -2.28
CA CYS A 379 3.31 17.37 -1.27
C CYS A 379 2.43 17.66 -0.04
N LEU A 380 2.28 18.94 0.33
CA LEU A 380 1.42 19.37 1.44
C LEU A 380 -0.07 19.32 1.06
N GLU A 381 -0.44 19.70 -0.18
CA GLU A 381 -1.82 19.55 -0.69
C GLU A 381 -2.34 18.09 -0.66
N GLU A 382 -1.44 17.11 -0.76
CA GLU A 382 -1.78 15.68 -0.59
C GLU A 382 -1.83 15.25 0.89
N THR A 383 -1.09 15.92 1.77
CA THR A 383 -0.98 15.57 3.20
C THR A 383 -2.10 16.17 4.06
N ILE A 384 -2.62 17.35 3.70
CA ILE A 384 -3.72 18.07 4.39
C ILE A 384 -5.02 17.24 4.50
N LEU A 385 -5.17 16.18 3.71
CA LEU A 385 -6.30 15.25 3.82
C LEU A 385 -6.40 14.54 5.19
N LEU A 386 -5.28 14.41 5.93
CA LEU A 386 -5.23 13.69 7.20
C LEU A 386 -5.33 14.60 8.44
N GLU A 387 -4.98 15.88 8.32
CA GLU A 387 -4.98 16.80 9.47
C GLU A 387 -6.42 17.12 9.94
N ASP A 388 -7.42 17.12 9.04
CA ASP A 388 -8.85 17.33 9.39
C ASP A 388 -9.52 16.13 10.11
N GLU A 389 -8.91 14.93 10.13
CA GLU A 389 -9.39 13.78 10.94
C GLU A 389 -8.59 13.62 12.25
N MET A 390 -7.57 14.44 12.48
CA MET A 390 -6.72 14.38 13.67
C MET A 390 -6.88 15.65 14.51
N GLU A 391 -7.72 15.60 15.56
CA GLU A 391 -7.70 16.60 16.63
C GLU A 391 -6.35 16.51 17.39
N ILE A 392 -5.35 17.27 16.92
CA ILE A 392 -4.03 17.36 17.55
C ILE A 392 -4.19 18.11 18.88
N ASN A 393 -4.22 17.36 19.98
CA ASN A 393 -4.11 17.92 21.32
C ASN A 393 -2.82 18.76 21.44
N ASN A 394 -2.92 19.94 22.06
CA ASN A 394 -1.89 20.98 22.12
C ASN A 394 -0.54 20.58 22.77
N GLU A 395 -0.39 19.35 23.27
CA GLU A 395 0.89 18.84 23.79
C GLU A 395 1.92 18.58 22.66
N GLY A 396 1.51 18.57 21.39
CA GLY A 396 2.39 18.78 20.22
C GLY A 396 3.49 17.72 20.02
N PHE A 397 3.44 16.61 20.73
CA PHE A 397 4.48 15.60 20.76
C PHE A 397 3.99 14.28 20.16
N PHE A 398 4.79 13.68 19.26
CA PHE A 398 4.64 12.27 18.89
C PHE A 398 5.08 11.39 20.07
N ALA A 399 4.27 11.37 21.13
CA ALA A 399 4.43 10.52 22.30
C ALA A 399 4.03 9.07 22.01
N SER A 400 4.55 8.53 20.90
CA SER A 400 4.76 7.09 20.73
C SER A 400 5.54 6.63 21.96
N HIS A 401 4.84 5.94 22.87
CA HIS A 401 5.35 5.62 24.20
C HIS A 401 6.67 4.86 24.06
N ASN A 402 7.77 5.53 24.43
CA ASN A 402 9.16 5.07 24.32
C ASN A 402 9.43 4.14 23.13
N GLN A 403 9.86 4.71 22.00
CA GLN A 403 10.37 3.90 20.88
C GLN A 403 11.55 2.97 21.29
N GLU A 404 12.22 3.25 22.42
CA GLU A 404 13.24 2.38 23.02
C GLU A 404 12.63 1.21 23.82
N ASP A 405 11.46 1.39 24.45
CA ASP A 405 10.68 0.28 25.04
C ASP A 405 10.11 -0.63 23.95
N TYR A 406 9.74 -0.06 22.79
CA TYR A 406 9.24 -0.82 21.64
C TYR A 406 10.26 -1.84 21.09
N TYR A 407 11.56 -1.50 21.10
CA TYR A 407 12.63 -2.43 20.71
C TYR A 407 13.07 -3.39 21.83
N THR A 408 12.56 -3.24 23.06
CA THR A 408 12.94 -4.08 24.22
C THR A 408 11.79 -4.91 24.80
N GLN A 409 10.56 -4.77 24.29
CA GLN A 409 9.45 -5.68 24.58
C GLN A 409 9.66 -7.06 23.91
N SER A 410 9.84 -8.10 24.73
CA SER A 410 9.87 -9.48 24.25
C SER A 410 8.52 -9.90 23.62
N GLY A 411 8.58 -10.76 22.61
CA GLY A 411 7.41 -11.21 21.85
C GLY A 411 6.78 -10.21 20.87
N CYS A 412 7.40 -9.06 20.58
CA CYS A 412 6.95 -8.20 19.46
C CYS A 412 7.49 -8.66 18.10
N PHE A 413 8.73 -9.18 18.05
CA PHE A 413 9.42 -9.61 16.81
C PHE A 413 10.36 -10.82 17.04
N GLU A 414 10.02 -11.70 17.98
CA GLU A 414 10.70 -12.99 18.21
C GLU A 414 10.11 -14.11 17.32
#